data_AF-X0VYY0-F1
#
_entry.id   AF-X0VYY0-F1
#
_cell.length_a   1.000
_cell.length_b   1.000
_cell.length_c   1.000
_cell.angle_alpha   90.00
_cell.angle_beta   90.00
_cell.angle_gamma   90.00
#
_symmetry.space_group_name_H-M   'P 1'
#
loop_
_entity.id
_entity.type
_entity.pdbx_description
1 polymer ?
#
loop_
_entity_poly.entity_id
_entity_poly.type
_entity_poly.pdbx_seq_one_letter_code
_entity_poly.pdbx_strand_id
1 'polypeptide(L)'
;CQSAASTGLAHALAHAAGPVLEIRHAQGTGFFLPRAISLNAAKCGEIYDQLALDTGFADRAKLLEALHDWMAALDLPHNLEALSGRRPSAQQLEEILAGAKADVCFRTNPCRPTDDELKTILEEAS
;
A
#
# COMPACT_ATOMS: atom_id res chain seq x y z
N CYS A 1 -6.61 14.66 9.82
CA CYS A 1 -7.82 14.05 10.42
C CYS A 1 -8.56 13.28 9.33
N GLN A 2 -8.34 11.97 9.21
CA GLN A 2 -9.04 11.11 8.25
C GLN A 2 -10.33 10.57 8.91
N SER A 3 -11.31 11.44 9.14
CA SER A 3 -12.36 11.15 10.14
C SER A 3 -13.69 10.64 9.59
N ALA A 4 -13.89 10.52 8.27
CA ALA A 4 -15.19 10.11 7.71
C ALA A 4 -15.17 8.81 6.89
N ALA A 5 -14.12 8.54 6.09
CA ALA A 5 -14.08 7.40 5.18
C ALA A 5 -13.18 6.23 5.67
N SER A 6 -12.51 6.38 6.82
CA SER A 6 -11.31 5.56 7.14
C SER A 6 -10.30 5.63 5.97
N THR A 7 -9.34 4.72 5.87
CA THR A 7 -8.31 4.75 4.81
C THR A 7 -8.28 3.49 3.98
N GLY A 8 -7.62 2.43 4.46
CA GLY A 8 -7.46 1.21 3.69
C GLY A 8 -6.12 0.53 3.92
N LEU A 9 -5.76 -0.32 2.96
CA LEU A 9 -4.64 -1.24 3.04
C LEU A 9 -3.29 -0.55 3.26
N ALA A 10 -3.03 0.57 2.60
CA ALA A 10 -1.76 1.28 2.74
C ALA A 10 -1.48 1.72 4.19
N HIS A 11 -2.51 2.18 4.91
CA HIS A 11 -2.37 2.57 6.31
C HIS A 11 -2.27 1.35 7.22
N ALA A 12 -3.08 0.31 6.96
CA ALA A 12 -3.02 -0.93 7.73
C ALA A 12 -1.61 -1.55 7.70
N LEU A 13 -0.98 -1.60 6.52
CA LEU A 13 0.40 -2.07 6.37
C LEU A 13 1.40 -1.12 7.02
N ALA A 14 1.23 0.20 6.89
CA ALA A 14 2.13 1.16 7.52
C ALA A 14 2.08 1.12 9.06
N HIS A 15 0.90 0.95 9.66
CA HIS A 15 0.75 0.77 11.10
C HIS A 15 1.39 -0.53 11.59
N ALA A 16 1.22 -1.63 10.84
CA ALA A 16 1.80 -2.92 11.20
C ALA A 16 3.33 -2.94 11.03
N ALA A 17 3.85 -2.38 9.93
CA ALA A 17 5.28 -2.35 9.63
C ALA A 17 6.06 -1.34 10.49
N GLY A 18 5.43 -0.23 10.92
CA GLY A 18 6.07 0.83 11.69
C GLY A 18 6.84 0.32 12.92
N PRO A 19 6.17 -0.35 13.88
CA PRO A 19 6.83 -0.90 15.07
C PRO A 19 7.82 -2.02 14.77
N VAL A 20 7.56 -2.86 13.76
CA VAL A 20 8.37 -4.06 13.45
C VAL A 20 9.68 -3.69 12.74
N LEU A 21 9.63 -2.69 11.87
CA LEU A 21 10.75 -2.26 11.02
C LEU A 21 11.33 -0.90 11.42
N GLU A 22 10.80 -0.28 12.47
CA GLU A 22 11.21 1.04 12.98
C GLU A 22 11.08 2.16 11.93
N ILE A 23 10.08 2.07 11.05
CA ILE A 23 9.81 3.03 9.99
C ILE A 23 8.79 4.08 10.43
N ARG A 24 8.92 5.32 9.95
CA ARG A 24 7.94 6.39 10.27
C ARG A 24 6.66 6.19 9.47
N HIS A 25 5.52 6.51 10.09
CA HIS A 25 4.19 6.32 9.49
C HIS A 25 4.08 6.88 8.06
N ALA A 26 4.50 8.14 7.83
CA ALA A 26 4.41 8.75 6.51
C ALA A 26 5.27 8.04 5.45
N GLN A 27 6.45 7.52 5.84
CA GLN A 27 7.31 6.75 4.95
C GLN A 27 6.66 5.41 4.60
N GLY A 28 6.12 4.69 5.58
CA GLY A 28 5.38 3.45 5.37
C GLY A 28 4.15 3.65 4.49
N THR A 29 3.33 4.67 4.77
CA THR A 29 2.14 4.95 3.95
C THR A 29 2.52 5.27 2.51
N GLY A 30 3.51 6.14 2.28
CA GLY A 30 3.99 6.46 0.93
C GLY A 30 4.52 5.23 0.18
N PHE A 31 5.21 4.34 0.89
CA PHE A 31 5.73 3.09 0.33
C PHE A 31 4.63 2.08 -0.05
N PHE A 32 3.63 1.89 0.80
CA PHE A 32 2.55 0.91 0.58
C PHE A 32 1.41 1.42 -0.30
N LEU A 33 1.22 2.75 -0.39
CA LEU A 33 0.15 3.36 -1.18
C LEU A 33 0.07 2.86 -2.63
N PRO A 34 1.15 2.88 -3.42
CA PRO A 34 1.07 2.46 -4.82
C PRO A 34 0.75 0.97 -4.99
N ARG A 35 1.31 0.12 -4.13
CA ARG A 35 1.04 -1.32 -4.10
C ARG A 35 -0.43 -1.60 -3.78
N ALA A 36 -0.97 -0.88 -2.78
CA ALA A 36 -2.38 -0.95 -2.42
C ALA A 36 -3.28 -0.45 -3.56
N ILE A 37 -2.91 0.64 -4.23
CA ILE A 37 -3.65 1.15 -5.40
C ILE A 37 -3.65 0.12 -6.54
N SER A 38 -2.51 -0.47 -6.89
CA SER A 38 -2.42 -1.48 -7.94
C SER A 38 -3.29 -2.70 -7.65
N LEU A 39 -3.23 -3.24 -6.41
CA LEU A 39 -4.09 -4.35 -6.00
C LEU A 39 -5.58 -3.98 -6.06
N ASN A 40 -5.94 -2.84 -5.48
CA ASN A 40 -7.32 -2.39 -5.43
C ASN A 40 -7.87 -2.09 -6.83
N ALA A 41 -7.07 -1.49 -7.72
CA ALA A 41 -7.43 -1.20 -9.10
C ALA A 41 -7.69 -2.48 -9.91
N ALA A 42 -6.94 -3.57 -9.64
CA ALA A 42 -7.16 -4.85 -10.29
C ALA A 42 -8.47 -5.53 -9.85
N LYS A 43 -8.91 -5.32 -8.59
CA LYS A 43 -10.10 -5.99 -8.02
C LYS A 43 -11.36 -5.14 -8.04
N CYS A 44 -11.22 -3.82 -7.93
CA CYS A 44 -12.30 -2.83 -7.84
C CYS A 44 -12.09 -1.73 -8.89
N GLY A 45 -11.94 -2.14 -10.15
CA GLY A 45 -11.58 -1.24 -11.24
C GLY A 45 -12.48 -0.03 -11.42
N GLU A 46 -13.80 -0.17 -11.23
CA GLU A 46 -14.78 0.90 -11.45
C GLU A 46 -14.53 2.14 -10.58
N ILE A 47 -14.13 1.96 -9.32
CA ILE A 47 -13.79 3.07 -8.41
C ILE A 47 -12.58 3.84 -8.94
N TYR A 48 -11.60 3.12 -9.50
CA TYR A 48 -10.37 3.70 -10.05
C TYR A 48 -10.56 4.27 -11.46
N ASP A 49 -11.53 3.78 -12.24
CA ASP A 49 -11.94 4.40 -13.49
C ASP A 49 -12.55 5.77 -13.21
N GLN A 50 -13.45 5.86 -12.23
CA GLN A 50 -14.02 7.15 -11.83
C GLN A 50 -12.95 8.09 -11.27
N LEU A 51 -12.06 7.58 -10.40
CA LEU A 51 -10.95 8.37 -9.87
C LEU A 51 -10.05 8.93 -10.98
N ALA A 52 -9.78 8.16 -12.03
CA ALA A 52 -8.98 8.62 -13.17
C ALA A 52 -9.65 9.82 -13.86
N LEU A 53 -10.95 9.73 -14.14
CA LEU A 53 -11.70 10.83 -14.75
C LEU A 53 -11.73 12.07 -13.84
N ASP A 54 -12.00 11.88 -12.54
CA ASP A 54 -12.07 12.96 -11.56
C ASP A 54 -10.73 13.68 -11.38
N THR A 55 -9.61 12.99 -11.67
CA THR A 55 -8.25 13.52 -11.59
C THR A 55 -7.69 13.96 -12.95
N GLY A 56 -8.49 13.92 -14.02
CA GLY A 56 -8.13 14.42 -15.35
C GLY A 56 -7.32 13.46 -16.21
N PHE A 57 -7.23 12.18 -15.83
CA PHE A 57 -6.67 11.13 -16.67
C PHE A 57 -7.72 10.53 -17.61
N ALA A 58 -7.28 10.05 -18.77
CA ALA A 58 -8.16 9.48 -19.78
C ALA A 58 -8.80 8.16 -19.32
N ASP A 59 -8.06 7.36 -18.56
CA ASP A 59 -8.48 6.07 -18.02
C ASP A 59 -7.63 5.68 -16.81
N ARG A 60 -8.02 4.59 -16.13
CA ARG A 60 -7.29 4.03 -15.00
C ARG A 60 -5.84 3.64 -15.35
N ALA A 61 -5.56 3.19 -16.57
CA ALA A 61 -4.20 2.82 -16.94
C ALA A 61 -3.27 4.05 -16.93
N LYS A 62 -3.76 5.21 -17.41
CA LYS A 62 -3.03 6.48 -17.35
C LYS A 62 -2.87 7.03 -15.93
N LEU A 63 -3.86 6.84 -15.06
CA LEU A 63 -3.71 7.15 -13.64
C LEU A 63 -2.60 6.31 -12.99
N LEU A 64 -2.58 4.99 -13.25
CA LEU A 64 -1.57 4.09 -12.67
C LEU A 64 -0.16 4.35 -13.24
N GLU A 65 -0.05 4.65 -14.53
CA GLU A 65 1.21 5.08 -15.17
C GLU A 65 1.77 6.33 -14.49
N ALA A 66 0.94 7.36 -14.31
CA ALA A 66 1.33 8.59 -13.64
C ALA A 66 1.73 8.37 -12.16
N LEU A 67 1.05 7.46 -11.46
CA LEU A 67 1.42 7.08 -10.10
C LEU A 67 2.81 6.43 -10.05
N HIS A 68 3.13 5.52 -10.97
CA HIS A 68 4.46 4.92 -11.06
C HIS A 68 5.53 5.96 -11.38
N ASP A 69 5.27 6.87 -12.33
CA ASP A 69 6.19 7.96 -12.65
C ASP A 69 6.44 8.87 -11.44
N TRP A 70 5.41 9.17 -10.66
CA TRP A 70 5.53 9.95 -9.43
C TRP A 70 6.35 9.24 -8.36
N MET A 71 6.17 7.93 -8.19
CA MET A 71 6.99 7.16 -7.26
C MET A 71 8.47 7.21 -7.64
N ALA A 72 8.77 7.08 -8.94
CA ALA A 72 10.13 7.14 -9.46
C ALA A 72 10.72 8.55 -9.27
N ALA A 73 9.94 9.60 -9.53
CA ALA A 73 10.38 10.98 -9.37
C ALA A 73 10.62 11.38 -7.90
N LEU A 74 9.91 10.76 -6.95
CA LEU A 74 10.04 11.00 -5.52
C LEU A 74 11.13 10.17 -4.84
N ASP A 75 11.85 9.34 -5.59
CA ASP A 75 12.87 8.42 -5.07
C ASP A 75 12.36 7.59 -3.88
N LEU A 76 11.10 7.13 -3.99
CA LEU A 76 10.51 6.30 -2.94
C LEU A 76 11.26 4.97 -2.85
N PRO A 77 11.45 4.41 -1.63
CA PRO A 77 12.08 3.12 -1.47
C PRO A 77 11.39 2.06 -2.34
N HIS A 78 12.19 1.26 -3.05
CA HIS A 78 11.68 0.23 -3.95
C HIS A 78 11.39 -1.08 -3.21
N ASN A 79 12.01 -1.31 -2.05
CA ASN A 79 11.73 -2.43 -1.15
C ASN A 79 11.85 -2.00 0.34
N LEU A 80 11.52 -2.92 1.24
CA LEU A 80 11.50 -2.81 2.69
C LEU A 80 12.91 -2.69 3.24
N GLU A 81 13.90 -3.28 2.57
CA GLU A 81 15.31 -3.07 2.93
C GLU A 81 15.72 -1.62 2.70
N ALA A 82 15.42 -1.03 1.55
CA ALA A 82 15.65 0.38 1.28
C ALA A 82 14.83 1.30 2.20
N LEU A 83 13.62 0.87 2.60
CA LEU A 83 12.74 1.64 3.48
C LEU A 83 13.21 1.62 4.94
N SER A 84 13.64 0.46 5.45
CA SER A 84 13.96 0.23 6.87
C SER A 84 15.47 0.17 7.16
N GLY A 85 16.31 0.20 6.12
CA GLY A 85 17.76 0.06 6.21
C GLY A 85 18.24 -1.37 6.48
N ARG A 86 17.33 -2.36 6.53
CA ARG A 86 17.65 -3.78 6.74
C ARG A 86 16.63 -4.70 6.11
N ARG A 87 17.07 -5.89 5.68
CA ARG A 87 16.16 -6.93 5.22
C ARG A 87 15.30 -7.47 6.39
N PRO A 88 13.96 -7.44 6.30
CA PRO A 88 13.09 -8.06 7.29
C PRO A 88 13.27 -9.59 7.34
N SER A 89 13.13 -10.19 8.52
CA SER A 89 13.07 -11.66 8.63
C SER A 89 11.70 -12.18 8.20
N ALA A 90 11.61 -13.48 7.86
CA ALA A 90 10.32 -14.12 7.56
C ALA A 90 9.30 -13.98 8.70
N GLN A 91 9.77 -14.11 9.95
CA GLN A 91 8.93 -13.90 11.14
C GLN A 91 8.41 -12.46 11.24
N GLN A 92 9.23 -11.47 10.89
CA GLN A 92 8.80 -10.06 10.87
C GLN A 92 7.75 -9.82 9.77
N LEU A 93 7.90 -10.44 8.60
CA LEU A 93 6.89 -10.35 7.54
C LEU A 93 5.55 -10.97 7.97
N GLU A 94 5.57 -12.12 8.65
CA GLU A 94 4.37 -12.74 9.22
C GLU A 94 3.70 -11.86 10.28
N GLU A 95 4.49 -11.24 11.17
CA GLU A 95 3.99 -10.31 12.19
C GLU A 95 3.31 -9.09 11.54
N ILE A 96 3.92 -8.53 10.50
CA ILE A 96 3.35 -7.40 9.73
C ILE A 96 2.04 -7.80 9.06
N LEU A 97 1.99 -8.98 8.44
CA LEU A 97 0.78 -9.48 7.79
C LEU A 97 -0.36 -9.67 8.81
N ALA A 98 -0.07 -10.28 9.96
CA ALA A 98 -1.05 -10.47 11.03
C ALA A 98 -1.54 -9.12 11.59
N GLY A 99 -0.61 -8.19 11.85
CA GLY A 99 -0.92 -6.84 12.32
C GLY A 99 -1.79 -6.06 11.33
N ALA A 100 -1.47 -6.11 10.04
CA ALA A 100 -2.22 -5.40 9.01
C ALA A 100 -3.66 -5.92 8.91
N LYS A 101 -3.89 -7.24 9.02
CA LYS A 101 -5.24 -7.83 9.01
C LYS A 101 -6.07 -7.46 10.23
N ALA A 102 -5.41 -7.20 11.37
CA ALA A 102 -6.07 -6.79 12.62
C ALA A 102 -6.37 -5.28 12.66
N ASP A 103 -5.71 -4.48 11.82
CA ASP A 103 -5.88 -3.02 11.78
C ASP A 103 -7.29 -2.62 11.31
N VAL A 104 -7.87 -1.60 11.95
CA VAL A 104 -9.22 -1.11 11.61
C VAL A 104 -9.30 -0.55 10.19
N CYS A 105 -8.21 0.02 9.66
CA CYS A 105 -8.12 0.55 8.31
C CYS A 105 -8.20 -0.56 7.26
N PHE A 106 -7.84 -1.79 7.60
CA PHE A 106 -7.95 -2.92 6.68
C PHE A 106 -9.41 -3.22 6.32
N ARG A 107 -10.34 -2.99 7.25
CA ARG A 107 -11.76 -3.29 7.08
C ARG A 107 -12.48 -2.39 6.07
N THR A 108 -11.90 -1.22 5.80
CA THR A 108 -12.50 -0.18 4.94
C THR A 108 -11.84 -0.11 3.56
N ASN A 109 -10.86 -0.97 3.29
CA ASN A 109 -10.27 -1.10 1.96
C ASN A 109 -11.34 -1.56 0.94
N PRO A 110 -11.38 -1.01 -0.29
CA PRO A 110 -12.45 -1.27 -1.26
C PRO A 110 -12.59 -2.74 -1.68
N CYS A 111 -11.49 -3.49 -1.66
CA CYS A 111 -11.52 -4.95 -1.74
C CYS A 111 -10.93 -5.57 -0.46
N ARG A 112 -11.26 -6.83 -0.16
CA ARG A 112 -10.49 -7.61 0.81
C ARG A 112 -9.32 -8.31 0.11
N PRO A 113 -8.06 -7.96 0.43
CA PRO A 113 -6.90 -8.73 0.01
C PRO A 113 -6.94 -10.16 0.58
N THR A 114 -6.46 -11.13 -0.19
CA THR A 114 -6.15 -12.47 0.32
C THR A 114 -4.80 -12.47 1.03
N ASP A 115 -4.52 -13.53 1.79
CA ASP A 115 -3.23 -13.67 2.46
C ASP A 115 -2.07 -13.75 1.45
N ASP A 116 -2.29 -14.40 0.30
CA ASP A 116 -1.27 -14.49 -0.76
C ASP A 116 -1.04 -13.13 -1.42
N GLU A 117 -2.09 -12.33 -1.67
CA GLU A 117 -1.93 -10.95 -2.19
C GLU A 117 -1.16 -10.06 -1.21
N LEU A 118 -1.39 -10.21 0.10
CA LEU A 118 -0.64 -9.47 1.12
C LEU A 118 0.82 -9.92 1.19
N LYS A 119 1.09 -11.22 1.07
CA LYS A 119 2.45 -11.74 0.99
C LYS A 119 3.14 -11.21 -0.25
N THR A 120 2.50 -11.23 -1.41
CA THR A 120 3.05 -10.65 -2.64
C THR A 120 3.41 -9.18 -2.44
N ILE A 121 2.54 -8.37 -1.81
CA ILE A 121 2.86 -6.96 -1.52
C ILE A 121 4.10 -6.82 -0.63
N LEU A 122 4.29 -7.72 0.34
CA LEU A 122 5.45 -7.71 1.25
C LEU A 122 6.72 -8.29 0.58
N GLU A 123 6.59 -9.24 -0.34
CA GLU A 123 7.67 -9.92 -1.07
C GLU A 123 8.18 -9.11 -2.27
N GLU A 124 7.29 -8.50 -3.06
CA GLU A 124 7.63 -7.47 -4.06
C GLU A 124 8.28 -6.24 -3.42
N ALA A 125 8.02 -6.10 -2.13
CA ALA A 125 8.66 -5.14 -1.26
C ALA A 125 9.90 -5.71 -0.56
N SER A 126 10.48 -6.87 -0.88
CA SER A 126 11.67 -7.43 -0.19
C SER A 126 12.92 -7.56 -1.06
#